data_AF-U3AX12-F1
#
_entry.id   AF-U3AX12-F1
#
_cell.length_a   1.000
_cell.length_b   1.000
_cell.length_c   1.000
_cell.angle_alpha   90.00
_cell.angle_beta   90.00
_cell.angle_gamma   90.00
#
_symmetry.space_group_name_H-M   'P 1'
#
loop_
_entity.id
_entity.type
_entity.pdbx_description
1 polymer ?
#
loop_
_entity_poly.entity_id
_entity_poly.type
_entity_poly.pdbx_seq_one_letter_code
_entity_poly.pdbx_strand_id
1 'polypeptide(L)'
;MMSKGKIKQSSLSTFENGQSNISIEYLQKLTKFYKNNDISVSYSWLLEGEGPPPLKKDHIGLNFSCLQEAQYFQDLNPLSIIISANKSFEGFIEVGDFLGGIPSSSNKESLKIRILSLTNKEIHIVKCYMFMGFIIILENDTIRKIDLSKISMVYDIIWIRKNI
;
A
#
# COMPACT_ATOMS: atom_id res chain seq x y z
N MET A 1 -2.57 22.71 -35.27
CA MET A 1 -1.25 22.15 -35.62
C MET A 1 -0.17 22.75 -34.73
N MET A 2 0.63 21.91 -34.07
CA MET A 2 1.75 22.33 -33.21
C MET A 2 2.87 22.99 -34.02
N SER A 3 3.53 23.98 -33.43
CA SER A 3 4.87 24.40 -33.83
C SER A 3 5.81 24.31 -32.62
N LYS A 4 7.00 23.73 -32.83
CA LYS A 4 8.10 23.67 -31.83
C LYS A 4 7.78 22.99 -30.49
N GLY A 5 7.10 21.84 -30.51
CA GLY A 5 6.88 21.03 -29.30
C GLY A 5 5.95 21.66 -28.26
N LYS A 6 5.25 22.75 -28.62
CA LYS A 6 4.23 23.39 -27.80
C LYS A 6 2.85 23.08 -28.37
N ILE A 7 1.98 22.54 -27.53
CA ILE A 7 0.56 22.39 -27.83
C ILE A 7 -0.09 23.77 -27.73
N LYS A 8 -0.82 24.19 -28.76
CA LYS A 8 -1.63 25.41 -28.69
C LYS A 8 -2.81 25.16 -27.75
N GLN A 9 -3.01 26.04 -26.78
CA GLN A 9 -4.13 25.97 -25.83
C GLN A 9 -5.48 25.78 -26.51
N SER A 10 -5.71 26.45 -27.65
CA SER A 10 -6.94 26.31 -28.44
C SER A 10 -7.18 24.91 -29.02
N SER A 11 -6.10 24.15 -29.25
CA SER A 11 -6.20 22.74 -29.66
C SER A 11 -6.44 21.84 -28.45
N LEU A 12 -5.92 22.16 -27.27
CA LEU A 12 -6.18 21.38 -26.06
C LEU A 12 -7.64 21.55 -25.62
N SER A 13 -8.15 22.79 -25.62
CA SER A 13 -9.51 23.11 -25.20
C SER A 13 -10.57 22.50 -26.11
N THR A 14 -10.28 22.29 -27.40
CA THR A 14 -11.22 21.63 -28.32
C THR A 14 -11.36 20.13 -28.02
N PHE A 15 -10.29 19.48 -27.55
CA PHE A 15 -10.35 18.08 -27.10
C PHE A 15 -11.02 17.94 -25.73
N GLU A 16 -10.65 18.79 -24.76
CA GLU A 16 -11.23 18.77 -23.41
C GLU A 16 -12.75 19.01 -23.40
N ASN A 17 -13.23 19.84 -24.33
CA ASN A 17 -14.66 20.12 -24.48
C ASN A 17 -15.39 19.16 -25.45
N GLY A 18 -14.74 18.06 -25.88
CA GLY A 18 -15.36 17.05 -26.74
C GLY A 18 -15.74 17.52 -28.14
N GLN A 19 -15.17 18.64 -28.61
CA GLN A 19 -15.50 19.24 -29.91
C GLN A 19 -14.79 18.56 -31.08
N SER A 20 -13.75 17.77 -30.82
CA SER A 20 -13.03 17.00 -31.82
C SER A 20 -12.45 15.71 -31.25
N ASN A 21 -12.40 14.67 -32.09
CA ASN A 21 -11.71 13.44 -31.74
C ASN A 21 -10.20 13.65 -31.80
N ILE A 22 -9.50 13.21 -30.76
CA ILE A 22 -8.04 13.30 -30.70
C ILE A 22 -7.42 12.32 -31.71
N SER A 23 -6.41 12.75 -32.47
CA SER A 23 -5.74 11.85 -33.42
C SER A 23 -4.70 10.97 -32.73
N ILE A 24 -4.45 9.79 -33.29
CA ILE A 24 -3.40 8.86 -32.79
C ILE A 24 -2.03 9.54 -32.77
N GLU A 25 -1.70 10.33 -33.79
CA GLU A 25 -0.45 11.10 -33.82
C GLU A 25 -0.34 12.10 -32.67
N TYR A 26 -1.46 12.68 -32.25
CA TYR A 26 -1.51 13.64 -31.16
C TYR A 26 -1.37 12.95 -29.80
N LEU A 27 -2.01 11.79 -29.61
CA LEU A 27 -1.81 10.94 -28.43
C LEU A 27 -0.36 10.52 -28.27
N GLN A 28 0.28 10.05 -29.34
CA GLN A 28 1.71 9.70 -29.32
C GLN A 28 2.58 10.88 -28.88
N LYS A 29 2.24 12.10 -29.32
CA LYS A 29 2.95 13.33 -28.93
C LYS A 29 2.71 13.69 -27.46
N LEU A 30 1.49 13.54 -26.95
CA LEU A 30 1.16 13.71 -25.53
C LEU A 30 1.89 12.71 -24.65
N THR A 31 1.84 11.42 -24.97
CA THR A 31 2.55 10.38 -24.23
C THR A 31 4.05 10.62 -24.22
N LYS A 32 4.63 11.08 -25.35
CA LYS A 32 6.04 11.47 -25.41
C LYS A 32 6.36 12.70 -24.54
N PHE A 33 5.47 13.69 -24.50
CA PHE A 33 5.60 14.85 -23.60
C PHE A 33 5.60 14.43 -22.13
N TYR A 34 4.64 13.61 -21.70
CA TYR A 34 4.59 13.09 -20.32
C TYR A 34 5.82 12.25 -20.00
N LYS A 35 6.24 11.36 -20.91
CA LYS A 35 7.44 10.53 -20.75
C LYS A 35 8.72 11.36 -20.60
N ASN A 36 8.84 12.48 -21.31
CA ASN A 36 9.97 13.41 -21.19
C ASN A 36 9.97 14.20 -19.86
N ASN A 37 8.85 14.23 -19.14
CA ASN A 37 8.72 14.78 -17.79
C ASN A 37 8.66 13.67 -16.73
N ASP A 38 9.14 12.46 -17.09
CA ASP A 38 9.15 11.27 -16.23
C ASP A 38 7.77 10.84 -15.69
N ILE A 39 6.71 11.12 -16.45
CA ILE A 39 5.35 10.67 -16.16
C ILE A 39 4.97 9.56 -17.14
N SER A 40 4.63 8.39 -16.61
CA SER A 40 4.07 7.27 -17.38
C SER A 40 2.56 7.43 -17.47
N VAL A 41 2.03 7.41 -18.69
CA VAL A 41 0.59 7.56 -18.96
C VAL A 41 0.16 6.59 -20.07
N SER A 42 -1.02 5.97 -19.91
CA SER A 42 -1.60 5.07 -20.91
C SER A 42 -2.54 5.84 -21.86
N TYR A 43 -2.78 5.28 -23.06
CA TYR A 43 -3.75 5.87 -23.99
C TYR A 43 -5.19 5.75 -23.46
N SER A 44 -5.54 4.63 -22.80
CA SER A 44 -6.85 4.44 -22.17
C SER A 44 -7.14 5.51 -21.14
N TRP A 45 -6.15 5.86 -20.30
CA TRP A 45 -6.34 6.92 -19.31
C TRP A 45 -6.47 8.30 -19.96
N LEU A 46 -5.69 8.59 -21.00
CA LEU A 46 -5.78 9.87 -21.73
C LEU A 46 -7.09 10.07 -22.48
N LEU A 47 -7.73 8.98 -22.93
CA LEU A 47 -8.93 9.02 -23.76
C LEU A 47 -10.20 8.91 -22.95
N GLU A 48 -10.24 7.97 -22.02
CA GLU A 48 -11.45 7.50 -21.35
C GLU A 48 -11.37 7.70 -19.83
N GLY A 49 -10.21 8.11 -19.31
CA GLY A 49 -9.95 8.13 -17.86
C GLY A 49 -9.82 6.73 -17.26
N GLU A 50 -9.82 5.68 -18.08
CA GLU A 50 -9.76 4.29 -17.65
C GLU A 50 -8.32 3.80 -17.46
N GLY A 51 -8.09 3.08 -16.36
CA GLY A 51 -6.80 2.53 -16.00
C GLY A 51 -6.01 3.39 -14.99
N PRO A 52 -4.74 3.05 -14.74
CA PRO A 52 -3.95 3.71 -13.70
C PRO A 52 -3.68 5.18 -14.08
N PRO A 53 -3.82 6.12 -13.11
CA PRO A 53 -3.55 7.53 -13.35
C PRO A 53 -2.06 7.74 -13.71
N PRO A 54 -1.69 8.91 -14.27
CA PRO A 54 -0.32 9.18 -14.67
C PRO A 54 0.62 9.09 -13.47
N LEU A 55 1.58 8.16 -13.54
CA LEU A 55 2.52 7.92 -12.45
C LEU A 55 3.87 8.55 -12.77
N LYS A 56 4.40 9.34 -11.85
CA LYS A 56 5.79 9.80 -11.93
C LYS A 56 6.72 8.61 -11.67
N LYS A 57 7.74 8.40 -12.52
CA LYS A 57 8.65 7.23 -12.47
C LYS A 57 9.29 6.98 -11.10
N ASP A 58 9.43 8.00 -10.26
CA ASP A 58 9.96 7.87 -8.90
C ASP A 58 9.18 6.86 -8.04
N HIS A 59 7.89 6.63 -8.33
CA HIS A 59 7.10 5.61 -7.64
C HIS A 59 7.53 4.17 -7.95
N ILE A 60 8.11 3.90 -9.13
CA ILE A 60 8.55 2.54 -9.50
C ILE A 60 9.81 2.16 -8.70
N GLY A 61 10.75 3.10 -8.52
CA GLY A 61 11.95 2.88 -7.71
C GLY A 61 11.64 2.69 -6.23
N LEU A 62 10.67 3.45 -5.70
CA LEU A 62 10.17 3.30 -4.32
C LEU A 62 9.47 1.96 -4.09
N ASN A 63 8.70 1.47 -5.07
CA ASN A 63 8.07 0.16 -5.00
C ASN A 63 9.09 -0.99 -5.05
N PHE A 64 10.13 -0.86 -5.87
CA PHE A 64 11.19 -1.87 -5.95
C PHE A 64 12.03 -1.98 -4.67
N SER A 65 12.39 -0.85 -4.05
CA SER A 65 13.13 -0.87 -2.79
C SER A 65 12.28 -1.45 -1.66
N CYS A 66 10.99 -1.14 -1.60
CA CYS A 66 10.07 -1.74 -0.65
C CYS A 66 9.97 -3.26 -0.81
N LEU A 67 9.90 -3.77 -2.04
CA LEU A 67 9.87 -5.20 -2.32
C LEU A 67 11.18 -5.90 -1.96
N GLN A 68 12.33 -5.27 -2.24
CA GLN A 68 13.64 -5.81 -1.83
C GLN A 68 13.80 -5.86 -0.32
N GLU A 69 13.36 -4.82 0.39
CA GLU A 69 13.41 -4.77 1.86
C GLU A 69 12.48 -5.83 2.46
N ALA A 70 11.26 -5.96 1.94
CA ALA A 70 10.31 -7.00 2.34
C ALA A 70 10.87 -8.41 2.10
N GLN A 71 11.48 -8.65 0.94
CA GLN A 71 12.11 -9.93 0.62
C GLN A 71 13.27 -10.22 1.57
N TYR A 72 14.16 -9.25 1.78
CA TYR A 72 15.29 -9.39 2.70
C TYR A 72 14.83 -9.69 4.13
N PHE A 73 13.76 -9.05 4.59
CA PHE A 73 13.15 -9.33 5.88
C PHE A 73 12.63 -10.78 5.98
N GLN A 74 11.96 -11.27 4.94
CA GLN A 74 11.48 -12.65 4.87
C GLN A 74 12.61 -13.68 4.79
N ASP A 75 13.67 -13.39 4.04
CA ASP A 75 14.85 -14.26 3.92
C ASP A 75 15.54 -14.46 5.27
N LEU A 76 15.63 -13.39 6.08
CA LEU A 76 16.17 -13.44 7.44
C LEU A 76 15.20 -14.08 8.45
N ASN A 77 13.89 -14.03 8.17
CA ASN A 77 12.84 -14.50 9.07
C ASN A 77 11.83 -15.39 8.32
N PRO A 78 12.14 -16.68 8.09
CA PRO A 78 11.34 -17.54 7.20
C PRO A 78 9.88 -17.78 7.63
N LEU A 79 9.58 -17.60 8.91
CA LEU A 79 8.22 -17.72 9.46
C LEU A 79 7.54 -16.37 9.66
N SER A 80 8.11 -15.29 9.11
CA SER A 80 7.54 -13.96 9.24
C SER A 80 6.30 -13.75 8.38
N ILE A 81 5.57 -12.69 8.70
CA ILE A 81 4.45 -12.20 7.90
C ILE A 81 4.69 -10.74 7.54
N ILE A 82 4.32 -10.35 6.32
CA ILE A 82 4.29 -8.96 5.88
C ILE A 82 2.86 -8.62 5.47
N ILE A 83 2.31 -7.55 6.04
CA ILE A 83 0.97 -7.06 5.72
C ILE A 83 0.96 -5.54 5.63
N SER A 84 -0.06 -4.97 4.99
CA SER A 84 -0.32 -3.53 5.05
C SER A 84 -1.30 -3.20 6.18
N ALA A 85 -1.04 -2.11 6.90
CA ALA A 85 -1.89 -1.62 7.96
C ALA A 85 -3.23 -1.13 7.41
N ASN A 86 -4.33 -1.69 7.92
CA ASN A 86 -5.70 -1.30 7.57
C ASN A 86 -6.31 -0.28 8.54
N LYS A 87 -5.60 0.04 9.62
CA LYS A 87 -6.03 0.96 10.67
C LYS A 87 -4.80 1.65 11.27
N SER A 88 -4.97 2.90 11.69
CA SER A 88 -3.92 3.62 12.40
C SER A 88 -3.86 3.21 13.87
N PHE A 89 -2.64 3.13 14.41
CA PHE A 89 -2.43 2.85 15.82
C PHE A 89 -1.44 3.84 16.44
N GLU A 90 -1.90 4.54 17.49
CA GLU A 90 -1.07 5.36 18.38
C GLU A 90 -0.14 6.36 17.67
N GLY A 91 -0.51 6.79 16.46
CA GLY A 91 0.25 7.75 15.64
C GLY A 91 1.57 7.22 15.06
N PHE A 92 1.96 5.98 15.35
CA PHE A 92 3.20 5.39 14.82
C PHE A 92 2.96 4.32 13.75
N ILE A 93 1.75 3.81 13.60
CA ILE A 93 1.31 3.03 12.43
C ILE A 93 0.17 3.80 11.77
N GLU A 94 0.27 4.02 10.47
CA GLU A 94 -0.74 4.67 9.65
C GLU A 94 -1.30 3.69 8.61
N VAL A 95 -2.50 3.97 8.11
CA VAL A 95 -3.12 3.15 7.05
C VAL A 95 -2.22 3.15 5.81
N GLY A 96 -1.91 1.96 5.30
CA GLY A 96 -1.02 1.75 4.17
C GLY A 96 0.41 1.37 4.55
N ASP A 97 0.86 1.62 5.78
CA ASP A 97 2.20 1.22 6.24
C ASP A 97 2.39 -0.31 6.09
N PHE A 98 3.58 -0.74 5.69
CA PHE A 98 3.93 -2.17 5.68
C PHE A 98 4.48 -2.58 7.04
N LEU A 99 3.97 -3.70 7.56
CA LEU A 99 4.30 -4.24 8.88
C LEU A 99 4.91 -5.63 8.71
N GLY A 100 6.09 -5.84 9.28
CA GLY A 100 6.75 -7.14 9.39
C GLY A 100 6.62 -7.71 10.78
N GLY A 101 5.92 -8.83 10.88
CA GLY A 101 5.74 -9.58 12.11
C GLY A 101 6.55 -10.87 12.12
N ILE A 102 7.16 -11.19 13.25
CA ILE A 102 7.74 -12.53 13.50
C ILE A 102 6.91 -13.29 14.53
N PRO A 103 6.85 -14.63 14.47
CA PRO A 103 6.09 -15.40 15.45
C PRO A 103 6.49 -15.04 16.88
N SER A 104 5.50 -14.70 17.69
CA SER A 104 5.76 -14.30 19.07
C SER A 104 6.23 -15.52 19.86
N SER A 105 7.47 -15.44 20.34
CA SER A 105 8.09 -16.42 21.25
C SER A 105 7.77 -16.11 22.72
N SER A 106 7.02 -15.03 22.99
CA SER A 106 6.91 -14.42 24.30
C SER A 106 5.47 -14.43 24.82
N ASN A 107 5.22 -15.28 25.82
CA ASN A 107 4.03 -15.19 26.68
C ASN A 107 4.10 -14.01 27.66
N LYS A 108 4.98 -13.02 27.46
CA LYS A 108 5.08 -11.89 28.39
C LYS A 108 3.79 -11.07 28.33
N GLU A 109 3.24 -10.82 29.51
CA GLU A 109 2.02 -10.06 29.80
C GLU A 109 2.20 -8.55 29.57
N SER A 110 2.80 -8.15 28.44
CA SER A 110 2.94 -6.75 28.06
C SER A 110 1.93 -6.42 26.98
N LEU A 111 1.19 -5.32 27.16
CA LEU A 111 0.31 -4.76 26.17
C LEU A 111 1.13 -4.27 24.96
N LYS A 112 0.86 -4.85 23.78
CA LYS A 112 1.59 -4.57 22.54
C LYS A 112 0.65 -4.58 21.34
N ILE A 113 1.07 -3.93 20.27
CA ILE A 113 0.42 -4.07 18.97
C ILE A 113 0.99 -5.30 18.28
N ARG A 114 0.11 -6.20 17.87
CA ARG A 114 0.46 -7.51 17.29
C ARG A 114 -0.42 -7.81 16.09
N ILE A 115 0.08 -8.71 15.26
CA ILE A 115 -0.68 -9.29 14.16
C ILE A 115 -1.20 -10.64 14.63
N LEU A 116 -2.50 -10.85 14.55
CA LEU A 116 -3.15 -12.13 14.83
C LEU A 116 -3.54 -12.76 13.52
N SER A 117 -3.07 -13.98 13.27
CA SER A 117 -3.61 -14.85 12.23
C SER A 117 -4.59 -15.82 12.88
N LEU A 118 -5.85 -15.76 12.47
CA LEU A 118 -6.90 -16.65 12.94
C LEU A 118 -6.87 -17.98 12.17
N THR A 119 -7.48 -19.01 12.74
CA THR A 119 -7.61 -20.34 12.12
C THR A 119 -8.39 -20.33 10.80
N ASN A 120 -9.30 -19.36 10.62
CA ASN A 120 -10.01 -19.11 9.35
C ASN A 120 -9.18 -18.31 8.32
N LYS A 121 -7.88 -18.09 8.58
CA LYS A 121 -6.94 -17.31 7.76
C LYS A 121 -7.17 -15.80 7.75
N GLU A 122 -8.12 -15.28 8.53
CA GLU A 122 -8.23 -13.83 8.72
C GLU A 122 -7.03 -13.29 9.49
N ILE A 123 -6.63 -12.07 9.14
CA ILE A 123 -5.50 -11.38 9.76
C ILE A 123 -6.00 -10.08 10.38
N HIS A 124 -5.69 -9.89 11.65
CA HIS A 124 -6.11 -8.72 12.41
C HIS A 124 -4.89 -8.05 13.05
N ILE A 125 -4.80 -6.73 12.95
CA ILE A 125 -3.81 -5.93 13.69
C ILE A 125 -4.52 -5.40 14.93
N VAL A 126 -4.01 -5.73 16.11
CA VAL A 126 -4.69 -5.39 17.37
C VAL A 126 -3.71 -5.00 18.45
N LYS A 127 -4.15 -4.09 19.32
CA LYS A 127 -3.48 -3.83 20.59
C LYS A 127 -3.97 -4.86 21.61
N CYS A 128 -3.09 -5.76 22.04
CA CYS A 128 -3.46 -6.86 22.90
C CYS A 128 -2.37 -7.25 23.89
N TYR A 129 -2.78 -7.98 24.94
CA TYR A 129 -1.86 -8.78 25.75
C TYR A 129 -2.36 -10.22 25.80
N MET A 130 -1.41 -11.15 25.93
CA MET A 130 -1.71 -12.57 26.04
C MET A 130 -1.77 -12.93 27.52
N PHE A 131 -2.81 -13.62 27.94
CA PHE A 131 -3.02 -14.02 29.33
C PHE A 131 -3.67 -15.40 29.39
N MET A 132 -2.97 -16.34 30.03
CA MET A 132 -3.45 -17.69 30.40
C MET A 132 -4.49 -18.30 29.44
N GLY A 133 -4.09 -18.66 28.23
CA GLY A 133 -4.97 -19.36 27.28
C GLY A 133 -5.84 -18.45 26.40
N PHE A 134 -5.78 -17.13 26.59
CA PHE A 134 -6.58 -16.15 25.85
C PHE A 134 -5.74 -14.96 25.40
N ILE A 135 -6.28 -14.24 24.41
CA ILE A 135 -5.80 -12.93 23.98
C ILE A 135 -6.85 -11.90 24.38
N ILE A 136 -6.41 -10.86 25.09
CA ILE A 136 -7.25 -9.73 25.47
C ILE A 136 -6.89 -8.56 24.57
N ILE A 137 -7.88 -8.14 23.78
CA ILE A 137 -7.79 -7.07 22.79
C ILE A 137 -8.42 -5.81 23.38
N LEU A 138 -7.72 -4.68 23.23
CA LEU A 138 -8.18 -3.36 23.61
C LEU A 138 -8.46 -2.53 22.35
N GLU A 139 -9.71 -2.16 22.13
CA GLU A 139 -10.12 -1.30 21.01
C GLU A 139 -11.09 -0.22 21.50
N ASN A 140 -10.73 1.06 21.33
CA ASN A 140 -11.63 2.21 21.54
C ASN A 140 -12.52 2.05 22.80
N ASP A 141 -11.88 1.87 23.96
CA ASP A 141 -12.51 1.66 25.28
C ASP A 141 -13.31 0.37 25.47
N THR A 142 -13.31 -0.53 24.49
CA THR A 142 -13.88 -1.87 24.61
C THR A 142 -12.81 -2.93 24.80
N ILE A 143 -13.12 -3.92 25.65
CA ILE A 143 -12.27 -5.07 25.90
C ILE A 143 -12.92 -6.29 25.25
N ARG A 144 -12.18 -6.95 24.35
CA ARG A 144 -12.61 -8.20 23.71
C ARG A 144 -11.67 -9.32 24.11
N LYS A 145 -12.23 -10.51 24.34
CA LYS A 145 -11.48 -11.72 24.68
C LYS A 145 -11.60 -12.72 23.54
N ILE A 146 -10.47 -13.24 23.09
CA ILE A 146 -10.40 -14.31 22.08
C ILE A 146 -9.66 -15.50 22.67
N ASP A 147 -10.22 -16.69 22.45
CA ASP A 147 -9.60 -17.96 22.83
C ASP A 147 -8.45 -18.31 21.89
N LEU A 148 -7.32 -18.77 22.45
CA LEU A 148 -6.16 -19.19 21.64
C LEU A 148 -6.49 -20.30 20.64
N SER A 149 -7.51 -21.13 20.90
CA SER A 149 -7.99 -22.15 19.95
C SER A 149 -8.45 -21.56 18.60
N LYS A 150 -8.85 -20.27 18.57
CA LYS A 150 -9.23 -19.57 17.35
C LYS A 150 -8.04 -18.91 16.64
N ILE A 151 -6.89 -18.85 17.29
CA ILE A 151 -5.67 -18.21 16.80
C ILE A 151 -4.76 -19.28 16.18
N SER A 152 -4.38 -19.09 14.92
CA SER A 152 -3.38 -19.91 14.25
C SER A 152 -1.96 -19.49 14.66
N MET A 153 -1.68 -18.19 14.61
CA MET A 153 -0.36 -17.64 14.94
C MET A 153 -0.49 -16.21 15.46
N VAL A 154 0.39 -15.84 16.39
CA VAL A 154 0.55 -14.47 16.87
C VAL A 154 1.92 -13.97 16.42
N TYR A 155 1.97 -12.76 15.86
CA TYR A 155 3.23 -12.14 15.45
C TYR A 155 3.49 -10.84 16.20
N ASP A 156 4.71 -10.68 16.71
CA ASP A 156 5.21 -9.41 17.21
C ASP A 156 5.73 -8.58 16.03
N ILE A 157 5.25 -7.34 15.93
CA ILE A 157 5.69 -6.40 14.88
C ILE A 157 7.09 -5.91 15.26
N ILE A 158 8.07 -6.17 14.39
CA ILE A 158 9.47 -5.78 14.59
C ILE A 158 10.02 -4.90 13.47
N TRP A 159 9.27 -4.77 12.37
CA TRP A 159 9.64 -3.96 11.22
C TRP A 159 8.42 -3.17 10.75
N ILE A 160 8.61 -1.89 10.45
CA ILE A 160 7.58 -0.99 9.94
C ILE A 160 8.21 -0.16 8.82
N ARG A 161 7.61 -0.21 7.63
CA ARG A 161 7.98 0.64 6.50
C ARG A 161 6.84 1.60 6.21
N LYS A 162 7.14 2.89 6.34
CA LYS A 162 6.17 3.97 6.11
C LYS A 162 5.75 4.05 4.66
N ASN A 163 4.44 4.18 4.44
CA ASN A 163 3.89 4.52 3.13
C ASN A 163 4.17 6.03 2.90
N ILE A 164 4.94 6.37 1.86
CA ILE A 164 5.33 7.75 1.52
C ILE A 164 4.65 8.16 0.21
#